data_AF-A0A2V8G123-F1
#
_entry.id   AF-A0A2V8G123-F1
#
_cell.length_a   1.000
_cell.length_b   1.000
_cell.length_c   1.000
_cell.angle_alpha   90.00
_cell.angle_beta   90.00
_cell.angle_gamma   90.00
#
_symmetry.space_group_name_H-M   'P 1'
#
loop_
_entity.id
_entity.type
_entity.pdbx_description
1 polymer ?
#
loop_
_entity_poly.entity_id
_entity_poly.type
_entity_poly.pdbx_seq_one_letter_code
_entity_poly.pdbx_strand_id
1 'polypeptide(L)'
;MGPSKTASSIIVVAGSLAAACAIFSINGWVAAPATAVQAATLASTAGLSGTVESTAPFKAAQVSIRNVDKRILYLVYTNAGQFRAVNLFPGNYEIGVTTKGLVSDVQKLALKAGDNPKVKLSLRSSETAPNSAIEERSYDEIYPAGPGRDVAERTCLICHGENFLPSRPGNAAAWTARVDRMMGTALFDRPAASYAEGLLSYRASALRFSRQDREELLAYLVKHFGPDAKPRVVRVDQEMPLDEARLGKALYIEYYLPPDPAGEGTNSPEFNKLSAAFVGRRVGQDVRFDQDGNVWLTDRGYPHRLVKLDPRTGQQKDYILPECWSIEAG
;
A
#
# COMPACT_ATOMS: atom_id res chain seq x y z
N MET A 1 13.89 -51.39 -73.66
CA MET A 1 14.26 -52.61 -72.91
C MET A 1 14.19 -52.28 -71.42
N GLY A 2 13.40 -53.04 -70.65
CA GLY A 2 13.18 -52.88 -69.20
C GLY A 2 11.94 -52.05 -68.81
N PRO A 3 10.79 -52.68 -68.49
CA PRO A 3 9.51 -51.99 -68.22
C PRO A 3 9.05 -52.05 -66.73
N SER A 4 7.86 -51.48 -66.50
CA SER A 4 6.91 -51.68 -65.37
C SER A 4 7.05 -50.72 -64.17
N LYS A 5 6.04 -49.99 -63.67
CA LYS A 5 4.55 -49.96 -63.81
C LYS A 5 4.08 -48.55 -63.37
N THR A 6 3.32 -47.78 -64.17
CA THR A 6 1.84 -47.53 -64.06
C THR A 6 1.33 -47.40 -62.61
N ALA A 7 0.69 -46.29 -62.19
CA ALA A 7 -0.58 -45.79 -62.73
C ALA A 7 -0.82 -44.26 -62.56
N SER A 8 -1.54 -43.74 -63.55
CA SER A 8 -1.99 -42.38 -63.90
C SER A 8 -2.91 -41.70 -62.87
N SER A 9 -2.78 -40.40 -62.58
CA SER A 9 -3.33 -39.21 -63.29
C SER A 9 -4.86 -39.12 -63.31
N ILE A 10 -5.41 -37.95 -62.93
CA ILE A 10 -6.42 -37.21 -63.72
C ILE A 10 -6.39 -35.72 -63.33
N ILE A 11 -6.35 -34.91 -64.39
CA ILE A 11 -6.31 -33.44 -64.52
C ILE A 11 -7.75 -32.93 -64.55
N VAL A 12 -8.06 -31.74 -64.01
CA VAL A 12 -8.85 -30.72 -64.72
C VAL A 12 -8.44 -29.31 -64.24
N VAL A 13 -7.90 -28.53 -65.17
CA VAL A 13 -7.84 -27.07 -65.14
C VAL A 13 -8.99 -26.55 -65.99
N ALA A 14 -9.83 -25.66 -65.45
CA ALA A 14 -10.67 -24.70 -66.17
C ALA A 14 -11.30 -23.80 -65.09
N GLY A 15 -11.43 -22.49 -65.20
CA GLY A 15 -11.23 -21.53 -66.27
C GLY A 15 -11.78 -20.21 -65.73
N SER A 16 -11.11 -19.12 -66.02
CA SER A 16 -11.46 -17.76 -65.62
C SER A 16 -12.83 -17.34 -66.17
N LEU A 17 -13.68 -16.69 -65.36
CA LEU A 17 -14.51 -15.59 -65.87
C LEU A 17 -15.01 -14.68 -64.74
N ALA A 18 -14.68 -13.41 -64.87
CA ALA A 18 -15.26 -12.31 -64.11
C ALA A 18 -16.73 -12.10 -64.49
N ALA A 19 -17.57 -11.83 -63.49
CA ALA A 19 -18.62 -10.80 -63.57
C ALA A 19 -19.21 -10.61 -62.17
N ALA A 20 -19.14 -9.36 -61.71
CA ALA A 20 -19.75 -8.87 -60.50
C ALA A 20 -21.27 -9.05 -60.50
N CYS A 21 -21.86 -9.27 -59.32
CA CYS A 21 -22.88 -8.35 -58.80
C CYS A 21 -23.23 -8.71 -57.35
N ALA A 22 -23.39 -7.66 -56.57
CA ALA A 22 -23.77 -7.65 -55.17
C ALA A 22 -25.05 -8.44 -54.90
N ILE A 23 -25.13 -9.02 -53.69
CA ILE A 23 -26.20 -8.95 -52.69
C ILE A 23 -25.89 -10.06 -51.68
N PHE A 24 -25.37 -9.72 -50.50
CA PHE A 24 -25.57 -10.50 -49.28
C PHE A 24 -25.50 -9.59 -48.06
N SER A 25 -26.69 -9.19 -47.64
CA SER A 25 -27.18 -9.08 -46.26
C SER A 25 -26.18 -8.71 -45.16
N ILE A 26 -26.39 -7.50 -44.64
CA ILE A 26 -26.32 -7.11 -43.23
C ILE A 26 -26.66 -8.30 -42.31
N ASN A 27 -25.63 -8.96 -41.78
CA ASN A 27 -25.71 -9.68 -40.52
C ASN A 27 -24.80 -8.94 -39.55
N GLY A 28 -25.41 -8.07 -38.77
CA GLY A 28 -24.75 -7.48 -37.62
C GLY A 28 -24.21 -8.59 -36.74
N TRP A 29 -22.91 -8.58 -36.49
CA TRP A 29 -22.34 -9.27 -35.35
C TRP A 29 -22.91 -8.62 -34.10
N VAL A 30 -24.01 -9.19 -33.60
CA VAL A 30 -24.43 -9.01 -32.22
C VAL A 30 -23.30 -9.64 -31.40
N ALA A 31 -22.40 -8.82 -30.89
CA ALA A 31 -21.47 -9.24 -29.87
C ALA A 31 -22.30 -9.79 -28.72
N ALA A 32 -22.23 -11.10 -28.51
CA ALA A 32 -22.84 -11.72 -27.34
C ALA A 32 -22.36 -10.97 -26.09
N PRO A 33 -23.24 -10.68 -25.12
CA PRO A 33 -22.80 -10.04 -23.89
C PRO A 33 -21.72 -10.93 -23.29
N ALA A 34 -20.54 -10.36 -23.05
CA ALA A 34 -19.50 -11.05 -22.32
C ALA A 34 -20.09 -11.42 -20.96
N THR A 35 -20.40 -12.70 -20.78
CA THR A 35 -20.72 -13.24 -19.47
C THR A 35 -19.53 -12.90 -18.59
N ALA A 36 -19.77 -12.11 -17.54
CA ALA A 36 -18.77 -11.86 -16.53
C ALA A 36 -18.32 -13.22 -16.01
N VAL A 37 -17.11 -13.64 -16.39
CA VAL A 37 -16.51 -14.87 -15.86
C VAL A 37 -16.32 -14.60 -14.38
N GLN A 38 -17.24 -15.13 -13.58
CA GLN A 38 -17.16 -15.14 -12.14
C GLN A 38 -15.84 -15.86 -11.82
N ALA A 39 -14.79 -15.13 -11.42
CA ALA A 39 -13.54 -15.78 -10.99
C ALA A 39 -13.91 -16.86 -9.98
N ALA A 40 -13.60 -18.13 -10.32
CA ALA A 40 -13.95 -19.26 -9.49
C ALA A 40 -13.15 -19.13 -8.18
N THR A 41 -13.85 -19.19 -7.06
CA THR A 41 -13.21 -19.27 -5.74
C THR A 41 -12.42 -20.58 -5.67
N LEU A 42 -11.23 -20.54 -5.09
CA LEU A 42 -10.46 -21.77 -4.82
C LEU A 42 -11.33 -22.73 -4.00
N ALA A 43 -11.30 -24.03 -4.30
CA ALA A 43 -12.24 -25.02 -3.75
C ALA A 43 -12.29 -25.08 -2.20
N SER A 44 -11.22 -24.66 -1.52
CA SER A 44 -11.08 -24.61 -0.06
C SER A 44 -11.41 -23.24 0.56
N THR A 45 -11.94 -22.31 -0.22
CA THR A 45 -12.20 -20.92 0.18
C THR A 45 -13.67 -20.53 -0.04
N ALA A 46 -14.06 -19.39 0.50
CA ALA A 46 -15.37 -18.78 0.34
C ALA A 46 -15.28 -17.52 -0.55
N GLY A 47 -16.44 -17.13 -1.08
CA GLY A 47 -16.70 -15.80 -1.59
C GLY A 47 -17.56 -14.99 -0.61
N LEU A 48 -17.63 -13.69 -0.85
CA LEU A 48 -18.58 -12.80 -0.19
C LEU A 48 -18.93 -11.69 -1.18
N SER A 49 -20.20 -11.32 -1.25
CA SER A 49 -20.64 -10.17 -2.04
C SER A 49 -21.65 -9.35 -1.26
N GLY A 50 -21.88 -8.12 -1.70
CA GLY A 50 -22.89 -7.30 -1.05
C GLY A 50 -23.09 -5.93 -1.67
N THR A 51 -24.02 -5.20 -1.06
CA THR A 51 -24.37 -3.82 -1.42
C THR A 51 -24.18 -2.91 -0.22
N VAL A 52 -23.72 -1.69 -0.49
CA VAL A 52 -23.59 -0.60 0.46
C VAL A 52 -24.57 0.49 0.08
N GLU A 53 -25.40 0.89 1.04
CA GLU A 53 -26.36 1.98 0.87
C GLU A 53 -26.00 3.16 1.78
N SER A 54 -26.29 4.37 1.33
CA SER A 54 -26.16 5.58 2.13
C SER A 54 -27.16 6.63 1.67
N THR A 55 -27.58 7.49 2.59
CA THR A 55 -28.32 8.71 2.26
C THR A 55 -27.40 9.82 1.73
N ALA A 56 -26.11 9.76 2.06
CA ALA A 56 -25.09 10.68 1.57
C ALA A 56 -24.36 10.09 0.35
N PRO A 57 -23.93 10.91 -0.62
CA PRO A 57 -23.16 10.43 -1.75
C PRO A 57 -21.80 9.89 -1.28
N PHE A 58 -21.38 8.77 -1.84
CA PHE A 58 -20.05 8.21 -1.63
C PHE A 58 -19.52 7.59 -2.91
N LYS A 59 -18.21 7.38 -2.96
CA LYS A 59 -17.52 6.72 -4.06
C LYS A 59 -16.48 5.76 -3.50
N ALA A 60 -16.37 4.56 -4.07
CA ALA A 60 -15.39 3.54 -3.70
C ALA A 60 -15.23 3.36 -2.18
N ALA A 61 -16.32 3.07 -1.48
CA ALA A 61 -16.24 2.83 -0.04
C ALA A 61 -15.38 1.59 0.24
N GLN A 62 -14.57 1.68 1.30
CA GLN A 62 -13.69 0.62 1.77
C GLN A 62 -14.51 -0.37 2.58
N VAL A 63 -14.57 -1.62 2.14
CA VAL A 63 -15.23 -2.72 2.84
C VAL A 63 -14.16 -3.58 3.50
N SER A 64 -14.06 -3.45 4.81
CA SER A 64 -13.15 -4.22 5.67
C SER A 64 -13.82 -5.51 6.08
N ILE A 65 -13.25 -6.65 5.69
CA ILE A 65 -13.76 -8.01 5.93
C ILE A 65 -12.70 -8.74 6.75
N ARG A 66 -12.81 -8.71 8.08
CA ARG A 66 -11.79 -9.23 9.00
C ARG A 66 -12.14 -10.65 9.45
N ASN A 67 -11.30 -11.62 9.08
CA ASN A 67 -11.33 -12.96 9.68
C ASN A 67 -10.71 -12.89 11.08
N VAL A 68 -11.53 -13.05 12.11
CA VAL A 68 -11.09 -12.91 13.51
C VAL A 68 -10.36 -14.14 14.03
N ASP A 69 -10.64 -15.32 13.46
CA ASP A 69 -9.99 -16.58 13.85
C ASP A 69 -8.53 -16.62 13.37
N LYS A 70 -8.26 -16.10 12.17
CA LYS A 70 -6.95 -16.16 11.50
C LYS A 70 -6.19 -14.84 11.54
N ARG A 71 -6.82 -13.77 12.03
CA ARG A 71 -6.27 -12.41 12.10
C ARG A 71 -5.85 -11.87 10.72
N ILE A 72 -6.73 -12.06 9.74
CA ILE A 72 -6.52 -11.61 8.35
C ILE A 72 -7.61 -10.59 8.02
N LEU A 73 -7.24 -9.42 7.50
CA LEU A 73 -8.18 -8.46 6.94
C LEU A 73 -8.12 -8.52 5.42
N TYR A 74 -9.29 -8.64 4.81
CA TYR A 74 -9.48 -8.45 3.39
C TYR A 74 -10.14 -7.09 3.20
N LEU A 75 -9.52 -6.22 2.41
CA LEU A 75 -10.04 -4.90 2.09
C LEU A 75 -10.38 -4.86 0.60
N VAL A 76 -11.66 -4.64 0.30
CA VAL A 76 -12.17 -4.44 -1.06
C VAL A 76 -12.87 -3.10 -1.17
N TYR A 77 -13.15 -2.65 -2.39
CA TYR A 77 -13.82 -1.38 -2.64
C TYR A 77 -15.16 -1.59 -3.33
N THR A 78 -16.12 -0.72 -3.05
CA THR A 78 -17.37 -0.71 -3.79
C THR A 78 -17.17 -0.20 -5.22
N ASN A 79 -17.92 -0.74 -6.16
CA ASN A 79 -18.15 -0.18 -7.48
C ASN A 79 -19.66 -0.02 -7.66
N ALA A 80 -20.15 1.22 -7.83
CA ALA A 80 -21.58 1.54 -7.86
C ALA A 80 -22.33 0.97 -6.63
N GLY A 81 -21.73 1.09 -5.44
CA GLY A 81 -22.27 0.58 -4.18
C GLY A 81 -22.21 -0.95 -4.02
N GLN A 82 -21.72 -1.71 -5.01
CA GLN A 82 -21.59 -3.17 -4.91
C GLN A 82 -20.15 -3.57 -4.62
N PHE A 83 -19.93 -4.64 -3.86
CA PHE A 83 -18.59 -5.19 -3.65
C PHE A 83 -18.59 -6.70 -3.78
N ARG A 84 -17.40 -7.24 -4.04
CA ARG A 84 -17.13 -8.67 -4.06
C ARG A 84 -15.75 -8.94 -3.49
N ALA A 85 -15.66 -9.94 -2.62
CA ALA A 85 -14.43 -10.55 -2.16
C ALA A 85 -14.42 -12.03 -2.54
N VAL A 86 -13.25 -12.55 -2.84
CA VAL A 86 -13.03 -13.94 -3.26
C VAL A 86 -11.86 -14.52 -2.49
N ASN A 87 -11.76 -15.85 -2.46
CA ASN A 87 -10.67 -16.57 -1.83
C ASN A 87 -10.52 -16.27 -0.32
N LEU A 88 -11.66 -16.11 0.36
CA LEU A 88 -11.72 -15.90 1.80
C LEU A 88 -11.53 -17.24 2.53
N PHE A 89 -10.59 -17.34 3.45
CA PHE A 89 -10.45 -18.55 4.27
C PHE A 89 -11.68 -18.77 5.17
N PRO A 90 -12.14 -20.02 5.35
CA PRO A 90 -13.24 -20.31 6.28
C PRO A 90 -12.96 -19.81 7.70
N GLY A 91 -13.99 -19.32 8.38
CA GLY A 91 -13.89 -18.80 9.75
C GLY A 91 -14.97 -17.76 10.08
N ASN A 92 -14.84 -17.15 11.25
CA ASN A 92 -15.66 -16.06 11.73
C ASN A 92 -15.14 -14.72 11.21
N TYR A 93 -16.07 -13.85 10.81
CA TYR A 93 -15.79 -12.58 10.17
C TYR A 93 -16.51 -11.42 10.85
N GLU A 94 -15.84 -10.28 10.90
CA GLU A 94 -16.39 -8.96 11.17
C GLU A 94 -16.29 -8.12 9.89
N ILE A 95 -17.41 -7.58 9.40
CA ILE A 95 -17.48 -6.74 8.20
C ILE A 95 -17.90 -5.34 8.60
N GLY A 96 -17.18 -4.33 8.11
CA GLY A 96 -17.56 -2.93 8.21
C GLY A 96 -17.23 -2.16 6.94
N VAL A 97 -17.86 -1.01 6.77
CA VAL A 97 -17.63 -0.10 5.63
C VAL A 97 -17.22 1.26 6.15
N THR A 98 -16.19 1.84 5.54
CA THR A 98 -15.72 3.19 5.82
C THR A 98 -15.51 3.98 4.53
N THR A 99 -15.80 5.28 4.58
CA THR A 99 -15.41 6.24 3.55
C THR A 99 -15.35 7.64 4.21
N LYS A 100 -15.00 8.69 3.46
CA LYS A 100 -14.82 10.04 3.99
C LYS A 100 -16.09 10.50 4.73
N GLY A 101 -15.99 10.67 6.05
CA GLY A 101 -17.08 11.13 6.91
C GLY A 101 -18.22 10.13 7.14
N LEU A 102 -18.12 8.89 6.64
CA LEU A 102 -19.19 7.88 6.76
C LEU A 102 -18.64 6.54 7.24
N VAL A 103 -19.43 5.84 8.05
CA VAL A 103 -19.09 4.53 8.61
C VAL A 103 -20.35 3.66 8.72
N SER A 104 -20.21 2.34 8.65
CA SER A 104 -21.28 1.39 8.97
C SER A 104 -21.11 0.80 10.36
N ASP A 105 -22.17 0.20 10.89
CA ASP A 105 -22.00 -0.73 12.01
C ASP A 105 -21.29 -2.01 11.55
N VAL A 106 -20.69 -2.73 12.49
CA VAL A 106 -19.99 -3.99 12.21
C VAL A 106 -21.01 -5.14 12.18
N GLN A 107 -21.01 -5.90 11.08
CA GLN A 107 -21.78 -7.14 10.96
C GLN A 107 -20.89 -8.37 11.19
N LYS A 108 -21.43 -9.38 11.86
CA LYS A 108 -20.74 -10.65 12.13
C LYS A 108 -21.35 -11.78 11.30
N LEU A 109 -20.50 -12.65 10.76
CA LEU A 109 -20.91 -13.83 10.01
C LEU A 109 -19.84 -14.92 10.07
N ALA A 110 -20.23 -16.15 9.80
CA ALA A 110 -19.31 -17.26 9.62
C ALA A 110 -19.34 -17.71 8.15
N LEU A 111 -18.17 -18.00 7.58
CA LEU A 111 -18.02 -18.51 6.22
C LEU A 111 -17.41 -19.91 6.26
N LYS A 112 -17.98 -20.84 5.50
CA LYS A 112 -17.46 -22.18 5.20
C LYS A 112 -16.92 -22.21 3.77
N ALA A 113 -16.09 -23.23 3.46
CA ALA A 113 -15.59 -23.41 2.10
C ALA A 113 -16.76 -23.59 1.12
N GLY A 114 -16.71 -22.89 -0.02
CA GLY A 114 -17.76 -22.87 -1.03
C GLY A 114 -18.90 -21.87 -0.76
N ASP A 115 -18.96 -21.26 0.44
CA ASP A 115 -19.98 -20.25 0.73
C ASP A 115 -19.79 -19.01 -0.16
N ASN A 116 -20.90 -18.35 -0.50
CA ASN A 116 -20.89 -17.06 -1.20
C ASN A 116 -22.12 -16.21 -0.85
N PRO A 117 -22.30 -15.82 0.43
CA PRO A 117 -23.46 -15.07 0.86
C PRO A 117 -23.47 -13.65 0.27
N LYS A 118 -24.66 -13.07 0.25
CA LYS A 118 -24.91 -11.67 -0.08
C LYS A 118 -25.29 -10.91 1.19
N VAL A 119 -24.56 -9.84 1.49
CA VAL A 119 -24.83 -8.98 2.64
C VAL A 119 -25.23 -7.56 2.21
N LYS A 120 -25.93 -6.87 3.08
CA LYS A 120 -26.32 -5.47 2.88
C LYS A 120 -25.80 -4.64 4.05
N LEU A 121 -25.05 -3.59 3.74
CA LEU A 121 -24.43 -2.68 4.70
C LEU A 121 -24.98 -1.28 4.47
N SER A 122 -25.09 -0.50 5.54
CA SER A 122 -25.62 0.86 5.48
C SER A 122 -24.65 1.83 6.15
N LEU A 123 -24.28 2.88 5.44
CA LEU A 123 -23.42 3.95 5.92
C LEU A 123 -24.25 5.01 6.63
N ARG A 124 -23.72 5.47 7.76
CA ARG A 124 -24.20 6.62 8.53
C ARG A 124 -23.07 7.62 8.72
N SER A 125 -23.42 8.84 9.13
CA SER A 125 -22.43 9.86 9.50
C SER A 125 -21.48 9.32 10.56
N SER A 126 -20.19 9.52 10.34
CA SER A 126 -19.18 9.29 11.37
C SER A 126 -19.18 10.49 12.31
N GLU A 127 -19.54 10.28 13.57
CA GLU A 127 -19.50 11.34 14.62
C GLU A 127 -18.07 11.62 15.13
N THR A 128 -17.06 10.97 14.54
CA THR A 128 -15.67 11.17 14.94
C THR A 128 -15.27 12.60 14.62
N ALA A 129 -14.98 13.36 15.69
CA ALA A 129 -14.59 14.76 15.65
C ALA A 129 -13.55 15.03 14.56
N PRO A 130 -13.61 16.19 13.87
CA PRO A 130 -12.53 16.61 12.99
C PRO A 130 -11.23 16.53 13.81
N ASN A 131 -10.25 15.78 13.32
CA ASN A 131 -8.88 15.78 13.85
C ASN A 131 -8.54 17.23 14.18
N SER A 132 -8.27 17.52 15.46
CA SER A 132 -7.94 18.84 16.02
C SER A 132 -7.42 19.76 14.93
N ALA A 133 -8.24 20.70 14.45
CA ALA A 133 -8.05 21.47 13.21
C ALA A 133 -6.58 21.86 13.00
N ILE A 134 -5.82 21.00 12.31
CA ILE A 134 -4.45 21.31 11.94
C ILE A 134 -4.62 22.36 10.86
N GLU A 135 -3.95 23.49 11.03
CA GLU A 135 -4.10 24.60 10.10
C GLU A 135 -3.76 24.12 8.68
N GLU A 136 -4.74 24.16 7.78
CA GLU A 136 -4.56 23.83 6.38
C GLU A 136 -4.25 25.10 5.59
N ARG A 137 -3.19 25.06 4.78
CA ARG A 137 -2.82 26.16 3.89
C ARG A 137 -2.44 25.63 2.52
N SER A 138 -2.46 26.49 1.50
CA SER A 138 -1.96 26.09 0.17
C SER A 138 -0.48 25.76 0.23
N TYR A 139 -0.01 25.01 -0.75
CA TYR A 139 1.40 24.61 -0.83
C TYR A 139 2.34 25.84 -0.81
N ASP A 140 2.04 26.88 -1.58
CA ASP A 140 2.90 28.07 -1.68
C ASP A 140 2.87 28.95 -0.42
N GLU A 141 1.79 28.92 0.37
CA GLU A 141 1.73 29.59 1.68
C GLU A 141 2.57 28.84 2.74
N ILE A 142 2.65 27.51 2.64
CA ILE A 142 3.48 26.69 3.53
C ILE A 142 4.95 26.77 3.13
N TYR A 143 5.20 26.74 1.82
CA TYR A 143 6.51 26.78 1.20
C TYR A 143 6.65 28.03 0.30
N PRO A 144 6.90 29.22 0.87
CA PRO A 144 7.15 30.42 0.06
C PRO A 144 8.33 30.24 -0.91
N ALA A 145 8.27 30.86 -2.08
CA ALA A 145 9.33 30.74 -3.08
C ALA A 145 10.70 31.23 -2.56
N GLY A 146 11.77 30.52 -2.93
CA GLY A 146 13.15 30.87 -2.59
C GLY A 146 14.10 29.68 -2.74
N PRO A 147 15.42 29.90 -2.75
CA PRO A 147 16.40 28.85 -3.02
C PRO A 147 16.33 27.68 -2.04
N GLY A 148 16.04 27.94 -0.77
CA GLY A 148 15.85 26.86 0.22
C GLY A 148 14.60 26.01 0.01
N ARG A 149 13.56 26.51 -0.69
CA ARG A 149 12.40 25.71 -1.11
C ARG A 149 12.84 24.69 -2.16
N ASP A 150 13.57 25.13 -3.19
CA ASP A 150 14.04 24.25 -4.28
C ASP A 150 14.91 23.11 -3.73
N VAL A 151 15.76 23.41 -2.75
CA VAL A 151 16.56 22.40 -2.05
C VAL A 151 15.67 21.44 -1.25
N ALA A 152 14.68 21.97 -0.49
CA ALA A 152 13.77 21.15 0.30
C ALA A 152 12.96 20.18 -0.57
N GLU A 153 12.40 20.64 -1.69
CA GLU A 153 11.61 19.84 -2.62
C GLU A 153 12.43 18.69 -3.23
N ARG A 154 13.59 19.04 -3.79
CA ARG A 154 14.46 18.08 -4.49
C ARG A 154 15.12 17.07 -3.54
N THR A 155 15.43 17.48 -2.31
CA THR A 155 16.29 16.69 -1.41
C THR A 155 15.51 16.02 -0.29
N CYS A 156 14.55 16.72 0.31
CA CYS A 156 13.88 16.27 1.53
C CYS A 156 12.48 15.71 1.24
N LEU A 157 11.67 16.43 0.47
CA LEU A 157 10.25 16.10 0.27
C LEU A 157 10.06 14.86 -0.60
N ILE A 158 11.01 14.55 -1.48
CA ILE A 158 10.99 13.32 -2.30
C ILE A 158 10.86 12.03 -1.47
N CYS A 159 11.38 12.02 -0.23
CA CYS A 159 11.30 10.86 0.66
C CYS A 159 10.31 11.05 1.82
N HIS A 160 10.06 12.30 2.24
CA HIS A 160 9.30 12.59 3.45
C HIS A 160 7.87 13.07 3.22
N GLY A 161 7.53 13.50 2.01
CA GLY A 161 6.26 14.14 1.69
C GLY A 161 6.16 15.58 2.21
N GLU A 162 5.21 16.31 1.64
CA GLU A 162 5.00 17.76 1.80
C GLU A 162 4.57 18.19 3.22
N ASN A 163 4.12 17.27 4.05
CA ASN A 163 3.68 17.57 5.42
C ASN A 163 4.78 17.40 6.48
N PHE A 164 5.96 16.91 6.10
CA PHE A 164 7.01 16.56 7.05
C PHE A 164 7.68 17.75 7.73
N LEU A 165 8.08 18.77 6.94
CA LEU A 165 8.74 19.97 7.46
C LEU A 165 7.78 20.86 8.27
N PRO A 166 6.57 21.21 7.78
CA PRO A 166 5.68 22.11 8.50
C PRO A 166 5.08 21.51 9.77
N SER A 167 5.08 20.18 9.93
CA SER A 167 4.66 19.53 11.18
C SER A 167 5.71 19.55 12.29
N ARG A 168 6.93 20.02 11.99
CA ARG A 168 8.08 19.95 12.92
C ARG A 168 8.82 21.28 13.06
N PRO A 169 8.18 22.36 13.54
CA PRO A 169 8.88 23.58 13.91
C PRO A 169 10.15 23.33 14.75
N GLY A 170 11.17 24.15 14.58
CA GLY A 170 12.44 23.98 15.27
C GLY A 170 13.35 25.21 15.17
N ASN A 171 14.18 25.41 16.18
CA ASN A 171 15.23 26.43 16.12
C ASN A 171 16.42 25.96 15.24
N ALA A 172 17.41 26.83 15.05
CA ALA A 172 18.57 26.56 14.22
C ALA A 172 19.34 25.29 14.65
N ALA A 173 19.50 25.06 15.95
CA ALA A 173 20.18 23.87 16.47
C ALA A 173 19.40 22.59 16.16
N ALA A 174 18.07 22.61 16.34
CA ALA A 174 17.21 21.48 16.02
C ALA A 174 17.23 21.16 14.52
N TRP A 175 17.15 22.17 13.65
CA TRP A 175 17.20 21.95 12.20
C TRP A 175 18.58 21.46 11.74
N THR A 176 19.65 22.02 12.30
CA THR A 176 21.02 21.55 12.03
C THR A 176 21.17 20.07 12.37
N ALA A 177 20.78 19.67 13.59
CA ALA A 177 20.86 18.27 14.01
C ALA A 177 20.04 17.32 13.12
N ARG A 178 18.86 17.76 12.65
CA ARG A 178 18.00 16.96 11.75
C ARG A 178 18.62 16.82 10.35
N VAL A 179 19.16 17.91 9.79
CA VAL A 179 19.86 17.88 8.49
C VAL A 179 21.10 17.01 8.59
N ASP A 180 21.89 17.16 9.65
CA ASP A 180 23.12 16.39 9.85
C ASP A 180 22.83 14.90 10.07
N ARG A 181 21.73 14.53 10.75
CA ARG A 181 21.29 13.13 10.85
C ARG A 181 21.02 12.50 9.47
N MET A 182 20.53 13.28 8.52
CA MET A 182 20.25 12.78 7.17
C MET A 182 21.50 12.79 6.29
N MET A 183 22.21 13.92 6.26
CA MET A 183 23.26 14.20 5.28
C MET A 183 24.66 13.82 5.79
N GLY A 184 24.83 13.73 7.11
CA GLY A 184 26.11 13.54 7.77
C GLY A 184 26.76 14.88 8.12
N THR A 185 27.34 14.97 9.32
CA THR A 185 28.03 16.17 9.84
C THR A 185 29.27 16.54 9.01
N ALA A 186 29.95 15.54 8.43
CA ALA A 186 31.20 15.70 7.70
C ALA A 186 31.06 15.46 6.18
N LEU A 187 29.83 15.54 5.64
CA LEU A 187 29.53 15.22 4.23
C LEU A 187 30.47 15.90 3.23
N PHE A 188 30.85 17.15 3.49
CA PHE A 188 31.64 17.96 2.56
C PHE A 188 33.14 17.94 2.84
N ASP A 189 33.55 17.34 3.95
CA ASP A 189 34.94 17.30 4.42
C ASP A 189 35.55 15.91 4.26
N ARG A 190 34.73 14.87 4.02
CA ARG A 190 35.17 13.47 3.89
C ARG A 190 34.49 12.77 2.71
N PRO A 191 35.17 11.80 2.05
CA PRO A 191 34.54 11.00 1.00
C PRO A 191 33.31 10.23 1.51
N ALA A 192 32.26 10.18 0.69
CA ALA A 192 30.99 9.50 0.96
C ALA A 192 31.10 7.98 1.22
N ALA A 193 32.23 7.36 0.86
CA ALA A 193 32.53 5.95 1.09
C ALA A 193 33.07 5.66 2.50
N SER A 194 33.48 6.70 3.25
CA SER A 194 33.59 6.56 4.71
C SER A 194 32.18 6.48 5.26
N TYR A 195 31.93 5.73 6.33
CA TYR A 195 30.67 5.73 7.08
C TYR A 195 30.40 7.12 7.70
N ALA A 196 30.30 8.17 6.91
CA ALA A 196 30.11 9.55 7.32
C ALA A 196 28.65 9.76 7.72
N GLU A 197 28.28 9.14 8.84
CA GLU A 197 27.31 9.51 9.90
C GLU A 197 25.95 10.13 9.54
N GLY A 198 25.53 10.08 8.27
CA GLY A 198 24.18 10.45 7.81
C GLY A 198 23.45 9.26 7.21
N LEU A 199 22.14 9.17 7.42
CA LEU A 199 21.29 8.11 6.84
C LEU A 199 21.35 8.05 5.30
N LEU A 200 21.72 9.15 4.66
CA LEU A 200 21.86 9.27 3.22
C LEU A 200 23.31 9.35 2.77
N SER A 201 24.35 9.22 3.60
CA SER A 201 25.74 9.46 3.18
C SER A 201 26.17 8.72 1.91
N TYR A 202 25.74 7.47 1.71
CA TYR A 202 25.96 6.70 0.47
C TYR A 202 25.11 7.17 -0.73
N ARG A 203 23.96 7.82 -0.50
CA ARG A 203 23.01 8.31 -1.52
C ARG A 203 23.02 9.84 -1.71
N ALA A 204 23.65 10.60 -0.82
CA ALA A 204 23.61 12.06 -0.77
C ALA A 204 24.32 12.67 -1.99
N SER A 205 25.34 11.97 -2.51
CA SER A 205 25.99 12.30 -3.78
C SER A 205 25.01 12.28 -4.97
N ALA A 206 23.98 11.43 -4.95
CA ALA A 206 22.96 11.36 -6.01
C ALA A 206 21.92 12.49 -5.92
N LEU A 207 21.73 13.10 -4.75
CA LEU A 207 20.75 14.18 -4.53
C LEU A 207 21.28 15.58 -4.87
N ARG A 208 22.55 15.70 -5.30
CA ARG A 208 23.24 16.96 -5.64
C ARG A 208 23.13 18.02 -4.53
N PHE A 209 23.42 17.65 -3.30
CA PHE A 209 23.34 18.56 -2.15
C PHE A 209 24.71 19.22 -1.89
N SER A 210 24.82 20.52 -2.13
CA SER A 210 26.06 21.30 -1.97
C SER A 210 26.18 21.99 -0.59
N ARG A 211 27.33 22.60 -0.27
CA ARG A 211 27.48 23.44 0.94
C ARG A 211 26.52 24.63 0.90
N GLN A 212 26.40 25.27 -0.27
CA GLN A 212 25.46 26.36 -0.49
C GLN A 212 24.02 25.90 -0.28
N ASP A 213 23.65 24.73 -0.82
CA ASP A 213 22.31 24.16 -0.63
C ASP A 213 21.98 23.96 0.85
N ARG A 214 22.96 23.52 1.65
CA ARG A 214 22.80 23.36 3.11
C ARG A 214 22.53 24.69 3.80
N GLU A 215 23.30 25.72 3.48
CA GLU A 215 23.16 27.05 4.07
C GLU A 215 21.81 27.67 3.70
N GLU A 216 21.45 27.63 2.42
CA GLU A 216 20.17 28.14 1.90
C GLU A 216 18.98 27.38 2.50
N LEU A 217 19.08 26.05 2.61
CA LEU A 217 18.06 25.22 3.24
C LEU A 217 17.91 25.56 4.72
N LEU A 218 18.99 25.62 5.50
CA LEU A 218 18.90 25.90 6.94
C LEU A 218 18.32 27.29 7.21
N ALA A 219 18.77 28.31 6.47
CA ALA A 219 18.22 29.66 6.59
C ALA A 219 16.70 29.66 6.28
N TYR A 220 16.29 28.94 5.24
CA TYR A 220 14.89 28.80 4.87
C TYR A 220 14.07 28.05 5.94
N LEU A 221 14.57 26.93 6.45
CA LEU A 221 13.89 26.12 7.48
C LEU A 221 13.70 26.90 8.78
N VAL A 222 14.71 27.64 9.24
CA VAL A 222 14.60 28.46 10.45
C VAL A 222 13.62 29.61 10.24
N LYS A 223 13.64 30.26 9.07
CA LYS A 223 12.75 31.38 8.76
C LYS A 223 11.28 30.96 8.68
N HIS A 224 10.99 29.84 8.03
CA HIS A 224 9.61 29.42 7.71
C HIS A 224 9.05 28.34 8.64
N PHE A 225 9.92 27.60 9.32
CA PHE A 225 9.59 26.53 10.27
C PHE A 225 10.38 26.68 11.59
N GLY A 226 10.60 27.94 12.01
CA GLY A 226 11.22 28.32 13.28
C GLY A 226 10.41 27.90 14.52
N PRO A 227 10.93 28.10 15.74
CA PRO A 227 10.28 27.63 16.97
C PRO A 227 8.88 28.23 17.21
N ASP A 228 8.62 29.43 16.70
CA ASP A 228 7.32 30.12 16.84
C ASP A 228 6.31 29.74 15.74
N ALA A 229 6.73 28.96 14.75
CA ALA A 229 5.84 28.52 13.69
C ALA A 229 4.83 27.51 14.22
N LYS A 230 3.56 27.65 13.83
CA LYS A 230 2.52 26.67 14.15
C LYS A 230 2.61 25.46 13.19
N PRO A 231 2.44 24.22 13.70
CA PRO A 231 2.25 23.05 12.86
C PRO A 231 1.06 23.21 11.92
N ARG A 232 1.25 22.83 10.66
CA ARG A 232 0.29 23.03 9.57
C ARG A 232 0.47 21.95 8.51
N VAL A 233 -0.56 21.72 7.70
CA VAL A 233 -0.55 20.74 6.62
C VAL A 233 -0.95 21.37 5.30
N VAL A 234 -0.37 20.85 4.22
CA VAL A 234 -0.74 21.22 2.85
C VAL A 234 -2.17 20.79 2.61
N ARG A 235 -3.01 21.75 2.26
CA ARG A 235 -4.39 21.52 1.85
C ARG A 235 -4.41 20.70 0.57
N VAL A 236 -5.24 19.67 0.54
CA VAL A 236 -5.53 18.92 -0.68
C VAL A 236 -6.52 19.73 -1.52
N ASP A 237 -6.02 20.56 -2.43
CA ASP A 237 -6.87 21.37 -3.33
C ASP A 237 -7.58 20.50 -4.38
N GLN A 238 -6.93 19.41 -4.80
CA GLN A 238 -7.48 18.44 -5.73
C GLN A 238 -7.34 17.02 -5.17
N GLU A 239 -8.48 16.41 -4.84
CA GLU A 239 -8.54 15.00 -4.48
C GLU A 239 -8.13 14.12 -5.67
N MET A 240 -7.34 13.09 -5.40
CA MET A 240 -6.99 12.12 -6.43
C MET A 240 -8.27 11.42 -6.90
N PRO A 241 -8.60 11.44 -8.21
CA PRO A 241 -9.83 10.87 -8.70
C PRO A 241 -9.84 9.34 -8.49
N LEU A 242 -10.86 8.84 -7.79
CA LEU A 242 -11.05 7.40 -7.60
C LEU A 242 -11.64 6.77 -8.88
N ASP A 243 -11.02 5.73 -9.41
CA ASP A 243 -11.56 4.89 -10.49
C ASP A 243 -12.24 3.66 -9.87
N GLU A 244 -13.57 3.72 -9.71
CA GLU A 244 -14.36 2.64 -9.11
C GLU A 244 -14.32 1.34 -9.91
N ALA A 245 -14.22 1.42 -11.24
CA ALA A 245 -14.19 0.23 -12.08
C ALA A 245 -12.87 -0.55 -11.89
N ARG A 246 -11.76 0.15 -11.63
CA ARG A 246 -10.49 -0.46 -11.24
C ARG A 246 -10.49 -0.90 -9.78
N LEU A 247 -10.90 -0.03 -8.87
CA LEU A 247 -10.90 -0.31 -7.43
C LEU A 247 -11.84 -1.48 -7.07
N GLY A 248 -12.99 -1.62 -7.73
CA GLY A 248 -13.91 -2.74 -7.53
C GLY A 248 -13.34 -4.11 -7.91
N LYS A 249 -12.16 -4.16 -8.56
CA LYS A 249 -11.41 -5.38 -8.84
C LYS A 249 -10.27 -5.62 -7.85
N ALA A 250 -9.95 -4.63 -7.01
CA ALA A 250 -8.86 -4.69 -6.07
C ALA A 250 -9.28 -5.44 -4.80
N LEU A 251 -8.36 -6.26 -4.30
CA LEU A 251 -8.46 -6.92 -3.01
C LEU A 251 -7.10 -6.82 -2.35
N TYR A 252 -7.05 -6.13 -1.21
CA TYR A 252 -5.87 -6.00 -0.37
C TYR A 252 -6.01 -7.00 0.78
N ILE A 253 -4.91 -7.63 1.16
CA ILE A 253 -4.87 -8.58 2.28
C ILE A 253 -3.84 -8.08 3.28
N GLU A 254 -4.27 -7.91 4.52
CA GLU A 254 -3.40 -7.61 5.65
C GLU A 254 -3.36 -8.78 6.61
N TYR A 255 -2.15 -9.11 7.08
CA TYR A 255 -1.89 -10.15 8.05
C TYR A 255 -1.51 -9.51 9.38
N TYR A 256 -2.34 -9.69 10.41
CA TYR A 256 -2.07 -9.12 11.73
C TYR A 256 -1.17 -10.05 12.54
N LEU A 257 -0.10 -9.46 13.08
CA LEU A 257 0.75 -10.13 14.06
C LEU A 257 0.04 -10.15 15.42
N PRO A 258 0.05 -11.29 16.14
CA PRO A 258 -0.48 -11.33 17.49
C PRO A 258 0.37 -10.43 18.39
N PRO A 259 -0.25 -9.78 19.40
CA PRO A 259 0.52 -9.08 20.42
C PRO A 259 1.39 -10.08 21.18
N ASP A 260 2.56 -9.64 21.61
CA ASP A 260 3.38 -10.48 22.48
C ASP A 260 2.74 -10.63 23.86
N PRO A 261 3.02 -11.74 24.57
CA PRO A 261 2.68 -11.88 25.97
C PRO A 261 3.29 -10.77 26.84
N ALA A 262 2.80 -10.63 28.07
CA ALA A 262 3.41 -9.72 29.03
C ALA A 262 4.85 -10.17 29.36
N GLY A 263 5.81 -9.25 29.36
CA GLY A 263 7.21 -9.53 29.66
C GLY A 263 8.01 -10.15 28.51
N GLU A 264 7.37 -10.47 27.38
CA GLU A 264 8.02 -11.05 26.20
C GLU A 264 8.02 -10.06 25.03
N GLY A 265 8.98 -10.23 24.12
CA GLY A 265 9.02 -9.49 22.87
C GLY A 265 8.95 -7.97 23.06
N THR A 266 8.01 -7.31 22.36
CA THR A 266 7.82 -5.85 22.44
C THR A 266 7.36 -5.37 23.80
N ASN A 267 6.87 -6.27 24.65
CA ASN A 267 6.41 -5.99 26.00
C ASN A 267 7.46 -6.28 27.07
N SER A 268 8.64 -6.79 26.70
CA SER A 268 9.72 -7.03 27.67
C SER A 268 10.30 -5.69 28.18
N PRO A 269 10.76 -5.62 29.44
CA PRO A 269 11.42 -4.43 29.98
C PRO A 269 12.68 -4.01 29.22
N GLU A 270 13.31 -4.96 28.53
CA GLU A 270 14.50 -4.74 27.71
C GLU A 270 14.18 -3.89 26.46
N PHE A 271 13.06 -4.19 25.79
CA PHE A 271 12.72 -3.55 24.52
C PHE A 271 11.72 -2.40 24.67
N ASN A 272 10.82 -2.45 25.66
CA ASN A 272 9.72 -1.50 25.77
C ASN A 272 10.13 -0.09 26.26
N LYS A 273 11.38 0.09 26.69
CA LYS A 273 11.95 1.38 27.13
C LYS A 273 12.86 2.05 26.10
N LEU A 274 13.07 1.41 24.94
CA LEU A 274 13.93 1.96 23.91
C LEU A 274 13.34 3.27 23.34
N SER A 275 14.20 4.24 23.04
CA SER A 275 13.82 5.45 22.31
C SER A 275 14.07 5.25 20.81
N ALA A 276 13.26 4.38 20.20
CA ALA A 276 13.38 4.00 18.80
C ALA A 276 12.01 3.88 18.12
N ALA A 277 12.01 3.89 16.78
CA ALA A 277 10.79 3.69 16.02
C ALA A 277 10.24 2.28 16.25
N PHE A 278 8.91 2.13 16.33
CA PHE A 278 8.23 0.85 16.49
C PHE A 278 8.36 0.15 17.85
N VAL A 279 8.90 0.83 18.87
CA VAL A 279 8.89 0.33 20.26
C VAL A 279 7.46 0.14 20.75
N GLY A 280 7.23 -0.97 21.47
CA GLY A 280 5.93 -1.33 22.02
C GLY A 280 4.89 -1.82 21.00
N ARG A 281 5.29 -2.06 19.74
CA ARG A 281 4.37 -2.56 18.71
C ARG A 281 5.02 -3.56 17.75
N ARG A 282 4.26 -4.57 17.36
CA ARG A 282 4.58 -5.51 16.27
C ARG A 282 4.28 -4.83 14.93
N VAL A 283 5.20 -4.86 13.97
CA VAL A 283 5.02 -4.21 12.67
C VAL A 283 5.57 -5.07 11.55
N GLY A 284 4.66 -5.78 10.87
CA GLY A 284 4.97 -6.59 9.69
C GLY A 284 5.28 -5.76 8.45
N GLN A 285 6.32 -6.13 7.73
CA GLN A 285 6.71 -5.60 6.42
C GLN A 285 7.10 -6.74 5.48
N ASP A 286 7.26 -6.42 4.19
CA ASP A 286 7.80 -7.31 3.17
C ASP A 286 7.12 -8.68 3.08
N VAL A 287 5.80 -8.68 2.86
CA VAL A 287 5.02 -9.92 2.68
C VAL A 287 5.56 -10.72 1.48
N ARG A 288 6.01 -11.94 1.74
CA ARG A 288 6.46 -12.94 0.75
C ARG A 288 5.68 -14.24 0.91
N PHE A 289 5.50 -14.96 -0.19
CA PHE A 289 4.85 -16.28 -0.18
C PHE A 289 5.88 -17.36 -0.50
N ASP A 290 5.90 -18.44 0.28
CA ASP A 290 6.64 -19.64 -0.08
C ASP A 290 5.81 -20.58 -0.98
N GLN A 291 6.42 -21.66 -1.46
CA GLN A 291 5.78 -22.60 -2.40
C GLN A 291 4.58 -23.34 -1.79
N ASP A 292 4.51 -23.43 -0.46
CA ASP A 292 3.39 -24.06 0.26
C ASP A 292 2.27 -23.05 0.57
N GLY A 293 2.41 -21.80 0.09
CA GLY A 293 1.48 -20.71 0.33
C GLY A 293 1.52 -20.16 1.75
N ASN A 294 2.59 -20.40 2.51
CA ASN A 294 2.80 -19.70 3.78
C ASN A 294 3.27 -18.28 3.50
N VAL A 295 2.87 -17.38 4.38
CA VAL A 295 3.23 -15.98 4.38
C VAL A 295 4.45 -15.77 5.25
N TRP A 296 5.46 -15.11 4.71
CA TRP A 296 6.63 -14.66 5.42
C TRP A 296 6.63 -13.13 5.47
N LEU A 297 6.97 -12.57 6.63
CA LEU A 297 7.04 -11.14 6.83
C LEU A 297 8.17 -10.80 7.81
N THR A 298 8.80 -9.65 7.61
CA THR A 298 9.76 -9.09 8.57
C THR A 298 9.00 -8.32 9.63
N ASP A 299 9.26 -8.61 10.90
CA ASP A 299 8.71 -7.86 12.02
C ASP A 299 9.73 -6.87 12.54
N ARG A 300 9.38 -5.59 12.40
CA ARG A 300 10.19 -4.45 12.80
C ARG A 300 10.00 -4.02 14.25
N GLY A 301 9.08 -4.65 14.98
CA GLY A 301 9.05 -4.54 16.43
C GLY A 301 10.36 -5.02 17.05
N TYR A 302 10.60 -4.64 18.31
CA TYR A 302 11.75 -5.12 19.08
C TYR A 302 11.33 -6.32 19.96
N PRO A 303 12.10 -7.42 20.01
CA PRO A 303 13.23 -7.73 19.15
C PRO A 303 12.75 -7.98 17.71
N HIS A 304 13.62 -7.67 16.74
CA HIS A 304 13.34 -7.89 15.33
C HIS A 304 13.25 -9.39 15.02
N ARG A 305 12.29 -9.76 14.16
CA ARG A 305 11.95 -11.15 13.87
C ARG A 305 11.66 -11.35 12.41
N LEU A 306 11.83 -12.59 11.97
CA LEU A 306 11.12 -13.11 10.81
C LEU A 306 9.88 -13.86 11.32
N VAL A 307 8.72 -13.63 10.72
CA VAL A 307 7.49 -14.35 11.07
C VAL A 307 7.04 -15.19 9.89
N LYS A 308 6.76 -16.47 10.15
CA LYS A 308 6.06 -17.36 9.23
C LYS A 308 4.61 -17.51 9.68
N LEU A 309 3.67 -17.25 8.80
CA LEU A 309 2.23 -17.42 8.99
C LEU A 309 1.70 -18.45 8.00
N ASP A 310 0.97 -19.44 8.50
CA ASP A 310 0.10 -20.26 7.67
C ASP A 310 -1.29 -19.58 7.59
N PRO A 311 -1.68 -18.99 6.45
CA PRO A 311 -2.92 -18.23 6.37
C PRO A 311 -4.17 -19.14 6.34
N ARG A 312 -4.02 -20.46 6.08
CA ARG A 312 -5.11 -21.44 6.09
C ARG A 312 -5.51 -21.77 7.52
N THR A 313 -4.56 -21.83 8.44
CA THR A 313 -4.79 -22.17 9.86
C THR A 313 -4.79 -20.95 10.78
N GLY A 314 -4.10 -19.87 10.40
CA GLY A 314 -3.85 -18.71 11.25
C GLY A 314 -2.66 -18.89 12.20
N GLN A 315 -1.95 -20.02 12.13
CA GLN A 315 -0.78 -20.29 12.99
C GLN A 315 0.41 -19.42 12.56
N GLN A 316 1.08 -18.82 13.54
CA GLN A 316 2.26 -18.00 13.33
C GLN A 316 3.43 -18.54 14.13
N LYS A 317 4.62 -18.47 13.55
CA LYS A 317 5.89 -18.81 14.19
C LYS A 317 6.86 -17.66 14.01
N ASP A 318 7.36 -17.18 15.14
CA ASP A 318 8.39 -16.14 15.20
C ASP A 318 9.78 -16.79 15.21
N TYR A 319 10.69 -16.21 14.44
CA TYR A 319 12.10 -16.52 14.39
C TYR A 319 12.85 -15.25 14.78
N ILE A 320 13.31 -15.19 16.03
CA ILE A 320 14.11 -14.08 16.52
C ILE A 320 15.41 -14.05 15.71
N LEU A 321 15.79 -12.87 15.22
CA LEU A 321 17.07 -12.74 14.55
C LEU A 321 18.19 -13.08 15.56
N PRO A 322 19.19 -13.88 15.16
CA PRO A 322 20.36 -14.10 16.01
C PRO A 322 20.93 -12.75 16.43
N GLU A 323 21.36 -12.61 17.68
CA GLU A 323 22.03 -11.39 18.12
C GLU A 323 23.22 -11.11 17.20
N CYS A 324 23.06 -10.14 16.31
CA CYS A 324 24.15 -9.62 15.53
C CYS A 324 24.81 -8.53 16.37
N TRP A 325 25.97 -8.89 16.95
CA TRP A 325 26.97 -8.02 17.56
C TRP A 325 26.73 -7.60 19.01
N SER A 326 26.96 -8.52 19.95
CA SER A 326 27.76 -8.17 21.12
C SER A 326 29.18 -7.85 20.65
N ILE A 327 29.42 -6.62 20.19
CA ILE A 327 30.75 -6.05 20.41
C ILE A 327 30.79 -5.83 21.92
N GLU A 328 31.45 -6.75 22.62
CA GLU A 328 31.94 -6.49 23.97
C GLU A 328 32.65 -5.13 23.93
N ALA A 329 32.00 -4.11 24.49
CA ALA A 329 32.64 -2.85 24.77
C ALA A 329 33.64 -3.11 25.91
N GLY A 330 34.86 -3.47 25.53
CA GLY A 330 36.05 -3.32 26.37
C GLY A 330 36.44 -1.86 26.54
#